data_AF-A0A7L0MNY9-F1
#
_entry.id   AF-A0A7L0MNY9-F1
#
_cell.length_a   1.000
_cell.length_b   1.000
_cell.length_c   1.000
_cell.angle_alpha   90.00
_cell.angle_beta   90.00
_cell.angle_gamma   90.00
#
_symmetry.space_group_name_H-M   'P 1'
#
loop_
_entity.id
_entity.type
_entity.pdbx_description
1 polymer ?
#
loop_
_entity_poly.entity_id
_entity_poly.type
_entity_poly.pdbx_seq_one_letter_code
_entity_poly.pdbx_strand_id
1 'polypeptide(L)'
;MEEIIADPANESRKRDLGGKDPSPPELLRKIEQLEIELVQKEEKLLETDLLYEHLSWLLSRVHAAAEDGKQDTLLIAKRTNDMKKKIKVRTQKMMALVAELSMQQALAIKLQQEVRDKEQFLMIVSSRIDQGLPPPEEIENECLKILCDEKMQKEAAEARAKHAAEEEQAAAPGYIRTTAEPRPTAYIPSDEHTLPLPRPYGALAPFKPTEPGANMRHFGKPLVKPIQV
;
A
#
# COMPACT_ATOMS: atom_id res chain seq x y z
N MET A 1 -75.14 66.48 41.59
CA MET A 1 -74.84 66.05 40.20
C MET A 1 -75.04 64.54 40.01
N GLU A 2 -74.90 63.71 41.05
CA GLU A 2 -75.05 62.24 40.93
C GLU A 2 -76.51 61.73 41.04
N GLU A 3 -77.41 62.45 41.72
CA GLU A 3 -78.83 62.04 41.83
C GLU A 3 -79.61 62.09 40.51
N ILE A 4 -79.18 62.91 39.54
CA ILE A 4 -79.82 63.01 38.22
C ILE A 4 -79.47 61.80 37.32
N ILE A 5 -78.36 61.11 37.61
CA ILE A 5 -77.84 59.99 36.80
C ILE A 5 -78.49 58.66 37.24
N ALA A 6 -79.03 58.59 38.46
CA ALA A 6 -79.66 57.41 39.05
C ALA A 6 -81.20 57.39 38.94
N ASP A 7 -81.81 58.39 38.29
CA ASP A 7 -83.26 58.46 38.13
C ASP A 7 -83.75 57.51 37.00
N PRO A 8 -84.55 56.47 37.31
CA PRO A 8 -85.07 55.51 36.33
C PRO A 8 -86.10 56.11 35.35
N ALA A 9 -86.54 57.35 35.57
CA ALA A 9 -87.46 58.08 34.69
C ALA A 9 -86.77 58.81 33.52
N ASN A 10 -85.44 58.81 33.43
CA ASN A 10 -84.72 59.57 32.41
C ASN A 10 -84.76 58.88 31.03
N GLU A 11 -85.60 59.40 30.13
CA GLU A 11 -85.83 58.92 28.75
C GLU A 11 -84.55 58.86 27.90
N SER A 12 -83.56 59.70 28.18
CA SER A 12 -82.29 59.77 27.40
C SER A 12 -81.37 58.55 27.57
N ARG A 13 -81.64 57.66 28.55
CA ARG A 13 -80.83 56.47 28.84
C ARG A 13 -81.48 55.15 28.35
N LYS A 14 -82.76 55.16 27.98
CA LYS A 14 -83.47 53.97 27.48
C LYS A 14 -83.23 53.85 25.97
N ARG A 15 -82.62 52.74 25.55
CA ARG A 15 -82.61 52.36 24.13
C ARG A 15 -83.77 51.40 23.92
N ASP A 16 -84.78 51.84 23.19
CA ASP A 16 -85.86 50.95 22.74
C ASP A 16 -85.26 49.93 21.78
N LEU A 17 -84.93 48.76 22.34
CA LEU A 17 -84.62 47.59 21.54
C LEU A 17 -85.96 47.10 20.99
N GLY A 18 -86.32 47.62 19.82
CA GLY A 18 -87.56 47.26 19.15
C GLY A 18 -87.72 45.74 19.06
N GLY A 19 -88.95 45.28 19.24
CA GLY A 19 -89.35 43.88 19.28
C GLY A 19 -90.76 43.78 19.85
N LYS A 20 -91.51 42.75 19.47
CA LYS A 20 -92.78 42.42 20.14
C LYS A 20 -92.50 41.25 21.06
N ASP A 21 -92.98 41.33 22.30
CA ASP A 21 -92.97 40.19 23.19
C ASP A 21 -93.87 39.10 22.58
N PRO A 22 -93.31 37.93 22.25
CA PRO A 22 -94.09 36.85 21.68
C PRO A 22 -95.16 36.43 22.67
N SER A 23 -96.37 36.24 22.17
CA SER A 23 -97.46 35.74 22.99
C SER A 23 -97.17 34.31 23.47
N PRO A 24 -97.69 33.88 24.64
CA PRO A 24 -97.51 32.51 25.13
C PRO A 24 -97.73 31.39 24.08
N PRO A 25 -98.74 31.44 23.18
CA PRO A 25 -98.91 30.42 22.14
C PRO A 25 -97.89 30.52 20.99
N GLU A 26 -97.26 31.67 20.75
CA GLU A 26 -96.15 31.79 19.79
C GLU A 26 -94.86 31.21 20.36
N LEU A 27 -94.61 31.40 21.66
CA LEU A 27 -93.51 30.76 22.36
C LEU A 27 -93.63 29.23 22.35
N LEU A 28 -94.82 28.69 22.63
CA LEU A 28 -95.06 27.25 22.59
C LEU A 28 -94.79 26.66 21.20
N ARG A 29 -95.30 27.30 20.13
CA ARG A 29 -95.01 26.88 18.75
C ARG A 29 -93.52 26.94 18.41
N LYS A 30 -92.79 27.93 18.95
CA LYS A 30 -91.35 28.01 18.73
C LYS A 30 -90.58 26.95 19.50
N ILE A 31 -91.01 26.60 20.70
CA ILE A 31 -90.45 25.50 21.50
C ILE A 31 -90.65 24.18 20.75
N GLU A 32 -91.86 23.88 20.28
CA GLU A 32 -92.15 22.67 19.49
C GLU A 32 -91.27 22.59 18.22
N GLN A 33 -91.07 23.71 17.51
CA GLN A 33 -90.16 23.74 16.36
C GLN A 33 -88.71 23.41 16.76
N LEU A 34 -88.23 24.00 17.86
CA LEU A 34 -86.86 23.78 18.33
C LEU A 34 -86.66 22.35 18.84
N GLU A 35 -87.67 21.73 19.45
CA GLU A 35 -87.64 20.32 19.86
C GLU A 35 -87.50 19.39 18.66
N ILE A 36 -88.26 19.63 17.58
CA ILE A 36 -88.12 18.86 16.34
C ILE A 36 -86.72 19.03 15.73
N GLU A 37 -86.23 20.27 15.66
CA GLU A 37 -84.88 20.56 15.14
C GLU A 37 -83.78 19.93 16.01
N LEU A 38 -83.97 19.87 17.33
CA LEU A 38 -83.04 19.25 18.26
C LEU A 38 -82.95 17.74 18.01
N VAL A 39 -84.10 17.05 17.94
CA VAL A 39 -84.15 15.61 17.66
C VAL A 39 -83.48 15.28 16.32
N GLN A 40 -83.73 16.07 15.28
CA GLN A 40 -83.06 15.89 13.98
C GLN A 40 -81.55 16.08 14.03
N LYS A 41 -81.05 16.95 14.91
CA LYS A 41 -79.61 17.15 15.11
C LYS A 41 -78.99 16.02 15.92
N GLU A 42 -79.68 15.51 16.93
CA GLU A 42 -79.24 14.37 17.73
C GLU A 42 -79.12 13.10 16.88
N GLU A 43 -80.11 12.83 16.02
CA GLU A 43 -80.07 11.71 15.07
C GLU A 43 -78.84 11.82 14.15
N LYS A 44 -78.63 12.99 13.54
CA LYS A 44 -77.45 13.24 12.69
C LYS A 44 -76.14 13.09 13.45
N LEU A 45 -76.09 13.53 14.70
CA LEU A 45 -74.89 13.42 15.54
C LEU A 45 -74.54 11.94 15.77
N LEU A 46 -75.54 11.11 16.10
CA LEU A 46 -75.36 9.67 16.28
C LEU A 46 -74.90 8.98 14.99
N GLU A 47 -75.44 9.38 13.83
CA GLU A 47 -74.97 8.88 12.53
C GLU A 47 -73.50 9.23 12.30
N THR A 48 -73.11 10.49 12.57
CA THR A 48 -71.72 10.92 12.39
C THR A 48 -70.76 10.23 13.36
N ASP A 49 -71.17 9.97 14.59
CA ASP A 49 -70.35 9.25 15.58
C ASP A 49 -70.13 7.80 15.15
N LEU A 50 -71.17 7.12 14.66
CA LEU A 50 -71.04 5.76 14.11
C LEU A 50 -70.07 5.72 12.93
N LEU A 51 -70.15 6.70 12.04
CA LEU A 51 -69.23 6.83 10.91
C LEU A 51 -67.80 7.11 11.39
N TYR A 52 -67.63 7.97 12.38
CA TYR A 52 -66.31 8.28 12.95
C TYR A 52 -65.64 7.05 13.57
N GLU A 53 -66.37 6.26 14.34
CA GLU A 53 -65.87 5.00 14.90
C GLU A 53 -65.46 4.02 13.81
N HIS A 54 -66.28 3.88 12.77
CA HIS A 54 -65.95 3.02 11.64
C HIS A 54 -64.71 3.49 10.88
N LEU A 55 -64.60 4.79 10.62
CA LEU A 55 -63.43 5.38 9.97
C LEU A 55 -62.17 5.23 10.82
N SER A 56 -62.27 5.42 12.14
CA SER A 56 -61.17 5.25 13.08
C SER A 56 -60.67 3.81 13.12
N TRP A 57 -61.59 2.84 13.10
CA TRP A 57 -61.26 1.43 13.01
C TRP A 57 -60.57 1.08 11.68
N LEU A 58 -61.12 1.54 10.55
CA LEU A 58 -60.53 1.34 9.23
C LEU A 58 -59.13 1.95 9.15
N LEU A 59 -58.96 3.18 9.65
CA LEU A 59 -57.69 3.90 9.66
C LEU A 59 -56.65 3.16 10.49
N SER A 60 -57.02 2.71 11.69
CA SER A 60 -56.14 1.94 12.57
C SER A 60 -55.67 0.65 11.91
N ARG A 61 -56.58 -0.05 11.21
CA ARG A 61 -56.25 -1.28 10.48
C ARG A 61 -55.30 -1.01 9.30
N VAL A 62 -55.57 0.04 8.51
CA VAL A 62 -54.69 0.43 7.39
C VAL A 62 -53.32 0.86 7.91
N HIS A 63 -53.27 1.59 9.02
CA HIS A 63 -52.01 2.00 9.64
C HIS A 63 -51.21 0.78 10.12
N ALA A 64 -51.84 -0.18 10.80
CA ALA A 64 -51.17 -1.42 11.23
C ALA A 64 -50.59 -2.18 10.03
N ALA A 65 -51.38 -2.38 8.97
CA ALA A 65 -50.92 -3.04 7.76
C ALA A 65 -49.77 -2.28 7.07
N ALA A 66 -49.80 -0.94 7.08
CA ALA A 66 -48.73 -0.12 6.53
C ALA A 66 -47.44 -0.21 7.34
N GLU A 67 -47.53 -0.25 8.67
CA GLU A 67 -46.35 -0.42 9.54
C GLU A 67 -45.74 -1.82 9.40
N ASP A 68 -46.55 -2.87 9.34
CA ASP A 68 -46.07 -4.23 9.09
C ASP A 68 -45.36 -4.33 7.73
N GLY A 69 -45.96 -3.74 6.69
CA GLY A 69 -45.35 -3.67 5.36
C GLY A 69 -44.03 -2.91 5.33
N LYS A 70 -43.90 -1.81 6.11
CA LYS A 70 -42.63 -1.07 6.26
C LYS A 70 -41.56 -1.94 6.91
N GLN A 71 -41.91 -2.68 7.97
CA GLN A 71 -40.98 -3.56 8.66
C GLN A 71 -40.47 -4.69 7.76
N ASP A 72 -41.37 -5.36 7.04
CA ASP A 72 -41.01 -6.42 6.10
C ASP A 72 -40.10 -5.91 4.98
N THR A 73 -40.45 -4.76 4.40
CA THR A 73 -39.65 -4.12 3.35
C THR A 73 -38.25 -3.80 3.86
N LEU A 74 -38.13 -3.29 5.09
CA LEU A 74 -36.85 -2.98 5.73
C LEU A 74 -36.02 -4.25 5.99
N LEU A 75 -36.64 -5.34 6.45
CA LEU A 75 -35.96 -6.62 6.65
C LEU A 75 -35.41 -7.18 5.33
N ILE A 76 -36.21 -7.16 4.27
CA ILE A 76 -35.79 -7.59 2.94
C ILE A 76 -34.65 -6.70 2.43
N ALA A 77 -34.76 -5.38 2.56
CA ALA A 77 -33.72 -4.44 2.15
C ALA A 77 -32.37 -4.71 2.87
N LYS A 78 -32.40 -4.96 4.18
CA LYS A 78 -31.20 -5.34 4.96
C LYS A 78 -30.58 -6.64 4.44
N ARG A 79 -31.38 -7.70 4.27
CA ARG A 79 -30.91 -9.00 3.75
C ARG A 79 -30.31 -8.87 2.36
N THR A 80 -30.94 -8.10 1.47
CA THR A 80 -30.44 -7.85 0.12
C THR A 80 -29.13 -7.07 0.14
N ASN A 81 -29.00 -6.08 1.03
CA ASN A 81 -27.76 -5.33 1.17
C ASN A 81 -26.60 -6.22 1.67
N ASP A 82 -26.86 -7.07 2.66
CA ASP A 82 -25.88 -8.05 3.14
C ASP A 82 -25.45 -9.02 2.04
N MET A 83 -26.40 -9.48 1.23
CA MET A 83 -26.11 -10.35 0.09
C MET A 83 -25.25 -9.63 -0.96
N LYS A 84 -25.59 -8.38 -1.30
CA LYS A 84 -24.77 -7.54 -2.19
C LYS A 84 -23.34 -7.38 -1.67
N LYS A 85 -23.16 -7.17 -0.36
CA LYS A 85 -21.83 -7.09 0.27
C LYS A 85 -21.07 -8.41 0.12
N LYS A 86 -21.72 -9.56 0.39
CA LYS A 86 -21.11 -10.90 0.23
C LYS A 86 -20.71 -11.17 -1.22
N ILE A 87 -21.55 -10.82 -2.18
CA ILE A 87 -21.27 -10.94 -3.61
C ILE A 87 -20.04 -10.10 -3.96
N LYS A 88 -20.00 -8.82 -3.58
CA LYS A 88 -18.87 -7.93 -3.84
C LYS A 88 -17.54 -8.50 -3.32
N VAL A 89 -17.54 -8.99 -2.08
CA VAL A 89 -16.34 -9.63 -1.48
C VAL A 89 -15.92 -10.87 -2.25
N ARG A 90 -16.87 -11.74 -2.64
CA ARG A 90 -16.56 -12.94 -3.44
C ARG A 90 -16.04 -12.59 -4.83
N THR A 91 -16.62 -11.61 -5.51
CA THR A 91 -16.15 -11.12 -6.81
C THR A 91 -14.73 -10.58 -6.70
N GLN A 92 -14.40 -9.84 -5.64
CA GLN A 92 -13.04 -9.35 -5.42
C GLN A 92 -12.04 -10.50 -5.21
N LYS A 93 -12.40 -11.52 -4.41
CA LYS A 93 -11.57 -12.72 -4.25
C LYS A 93 -11.40 -13.48 -5.56
N MET A 94 -12.47 -13.61 -6.35
CA MET A 94 -12.41 -14.25 -7.67
C MET A 94 -11.47 -13.49 -8.62
N MET A 95 -11.53 -12.15 -8.65
CA MET A 95 -10.61 -11.35 -9.46
C MET A 95 -9.14 -11.54 -9.04
N ALA A 96 -8.86 -11.61 -7.73
CA ALA A 96 -7.52 -11.88 -7.23
C ALA A 96 -7.01 -13.26 -7.67
N LEU A 97 -7.84 -14.30 -7.51
CA LEU A 97 -7.49 -15.66 -7.95
C LEU A 97 -7.28 -15.76 -9.45
N VAL A 98 -8.09 -15.05 -10.26
CA VAL A 98 -7.91 -15.01 -11.72
C VAL A 98 -6.59 -14.32 -12.09
N ALA A 99 -6.20 -13.26 -11.39
CA ALA A 99 -4.93 -12.58 -11.62
C ALA A 99 -3.73 -13.48 -11.23
N GLU A 100 -3.81 -14.16 -10.09
CA GLU A 100 -2.80 -15.14 -9.66
C GLU A 100 -2.64 -16.26 -10.68
N LEU A 101 -3.76 -16.83 -11.14
CA LEU A 101 -3.77 -17.88 -12.14
C LEU A 101 -3.19 -17.39 -13.48
N SER A 102 -3.51 -16.17 -13.90
CA SER A 102 -2.92 -15.55 -15.10
C SER A 102 -1.40 -15.39 -14.98
N MET A 103 -0.91 -14.98 -13.82
CA MET A 103 0.54 -14.88 -13.57
C MET A 103 1.21 -16.26 -13.63
N GLN A 104 0.60 -17.28 -13.02
CA GLN A 104 1.10 -18.65 -13.06
C GLN A 104 1.07 -19.24 -14.48
N GLN A 105 0.02 -18.98 -15.25
CA GLN A 105 -0.06 -19.37 -16.66
C GLN A 105 1.04 -18.71 -17.48
N ALA A 106 1.27 -17.41 -17.30
CA ALA A 106 2.34 -16.70 -17.99
C ALA A 106 3.72 -17.28 -17.63
N LEU A 107 3.95 -17.62 -16.35
CA LEU A 107 5.18 -18.27 -15.90
C LEU A 107 5.35 -19.66 -16.54
N ALA A 108 4.29 -20.48 -16.55
CA ALA A 108 4.33 -21.81 -17.14
C ALA A 108 4.66 -21.74 -18.65
N ILE A 109 4.07 -20.79 -19.38
CA ILE A 109 4.37 -20.57 -20.80
C ILE A 109 5.83 -20.16 -21.00
N LYS A 110 6.36 -19.25 -20.17
CA LYS A 110 7.76 -18.84 -20.24
C LYS A 110 8.72 -20.00 -19.99
N LEU A 111 8.48 -20.78 -18.93
CA LEU A 111 9.30 -21.96 -18.62
C LEU A 111 9.22 -23.00 -19.72
N GLN A 112 8.04 -23.24 -20.29
CA GLN A 112 7.89 -24.14 -21.43
C GLN A 112 8.66 -23.65 -22.66
N GLN A 113 8.68 -22.34 -22.91
CA GLN A 113 9.48 -21.77 -23.98
C GLN A 113 10.98 -21.96 -23.72
N GLU A 114 11.47 -21.67 -22.51
CA GLU A 114 12.87 -21.88 -22.14
C GLU A 114 13.32 -23.34 -22.28
N VAL A 115 12.45 -24.29 -21.90
CA VAL A 115 12.74 -25.72 -22.08
C VAL A 115 12.89 -26.03 -23.56
N ARG A 116 11.95 -25.59 -24.40
CA ARG A 116 12.03 -25.81 -25.86
C ARG A 116 13.27 -25.17 -26.48
N ASP A 117 13.63 -23.96 -26.07
CA ASP A 117 14.80 -23.26 -26.59
C ASP A 117 16.09 -23.99 -26.21
N LYS A 118 16.19 -24.47 -24.95
CA LYS A 118 17.32 -25.27 -24.47
C LYS A 118 17.39 -26.64 -25.13
N GLU A 119 16.26 -27.31 -25.36
CA GLU A 119 16.20 -28.59 -26.08
C GLU A 119 16.68 -28.43 -27.53
N GLN A 120 16.21 -27.39 -28.23
CA GLN A 120 16.66 -27.08 -29.58
C GLN A 120 18.16 -26.78 -29.61
N PHE A 121 18.64 -25.99 -28.64
CA PHE A 121 20.05 -25.68 -28.50
C PHE A 121 20.90 -26.95 -28.28
N LEU A 122 20.48 -27.83 -27.36
CA LEU A 122 21.15 -29.10 -27.10
C LEU A 122 21.13 -30.01 -28.32
N MET A 123 20.04 -30.03 -29.10
CA MET A 123 19.96 -30.80 -30.34
C MET A 123 20.98 -30.29 -31.36
N ILE A 124 21.11 -28.97 -31.54
CA ILE A 124 22.11 -28.35 -32.42
C ILE A 124 23.52 -28.73 -31.98
N VAL A 125 23.84 -28.55 -30.69
CA VAL A 125 25.18 -28.86 -30.15
C VAL A 125 25.50 -30.34 -30.30
N SER A 126 24.57 -31.23 -29.93
CA SER A 126 24.72 -32.68 -30.09
C SER A 126 25.01 -33.05 -31.55
N SER A 127 24.22 -32.49 -32.49
CA SER A 127 24.41 -32.75 -33.93
C SER A 127 25.78 -32.30 -34.45
N ARG A 128 26.34 -31.20 -33.93
CA ARG A 128 27.69 -30.73 -34.28
C ARG A 128 28.77 -31.63 -33.70
N ILE A 129 28.61 -32.05 -32.45
CA ILE A 129 29.54 -32.98 -31.80
C ILE A 129 29.59 -34.32 -32.55
N ASP A 130 28.42 -34.85 -32.95
CA ASP A 130 28.34 -36.08 -33.76
C ASP A 130 29.05 -35.94 -35.12
N GLN A 131 29.05 -34.73 -35.68
CA GLN A 131 29.74 -34.38 -36.92
C GLN A 131 31.22 -34.02 -36.71
N GLY A 132 31.71 -33.97 -35.45
CA GLY A 132 33.07 -33.54 -35.11
C GLY A 132 33.32 -32.04 -35.34
N LEU A 133 32.27 -31.23 -35.45
CA LEU A 133 32.35 -29.79 -35.60
C LEU A 133 32.47 -29.10 -34.22
N PRO A 134 33.16 -27.94 -34.15
CA PRO A 134 33.29 -27.20 -32.91
C PRO A 134 31.93 -26.69 -32.38
N PRO A 135 31.78 -26.56 -31.05
CA PRO A 135 30.62 -25.92 -30.45
C PRO A 135 30.37 -24.49 -30.99
N PRO A 136 29.16 -23.94 -30.84
CA PRO A 136 28.90 -22.54 -31.17
C PRO A 136 29.85 -21.57 -30.44
N GLU A 137 30.25 -20.48 -31.11
CA GLU A 137 31.20 -19.48 -30.57
C GLU A 137 30.77 -18.93 -29.20
N GLU A 138 29.47 -18.80 -28.96
CA GLU A 138 28.90 -18.36 -27.68
C GLU A 138 29.31 -19.27 -26.51
N ILE A 139 29.26 -20.60 -26.72
CA ILE A 139 29.67 -21.61 -25.72
C ILE A 139 31.17 -21.55 -25.48
N GLU A 140 31.95 -21.39 -26.54
CA GLU A 140 33.41 -21.30 -26.43
C GLU A 140 33.81 -20.09 -25.57
N ASN A 141 33.17 -18.95 -25.81
CA ASN A 141 33.39 -17.74 -25.02
C ASN A 141 32.99 -17.91 -23.56
N GLU A 142 31.88 -18.59 -23.26
CA GLU A 142 31.46 -18.89 -21.88
C GLU A 142 32.43 -19.85 -21.19
N CYS A 143 32.87 -20.91 -21.86
CA CYS A 143 33.88 -21.83 -21.36
C CYS A 143 35.20 -21.12 -21.03
N LEU A 144 35.66 -20.22 -21.92
CA LEU A 144 36.86 -19.43 -21.68
C LEU A 144 36.72 -18.50 -20.47
N LYS A 145 35.54 -17.89 -20.26
CA LYS A 145 35.26 -17.09 -19.06
C LYS A 145 35.35 -17.94 -17.80
N ILE A 146 34.72 -19.10 -17.76
CA ILE A 146 34.76 -20.02 -16.61
C ILE A 146 36.20 -20.43 -16.31
N LEU A 147 36.99 -20.77 -17.32
CA LEU A 147 38.40 -21.13 -17.14
C LEU A 147 39.25 -19.97 -16.60
N CYS A 148 38.98 -18.74 -17.06
CA CYS A 148 39.63 -17.54 -16.54
C CYS A 148 39.25 -17.28 -15.07
N ASP A 149 37.96 -17.39 -14.75
CA ASP A 149 37.46 -17.18 -13.39
C ASP A 149 38.01 -18.23 -12.43
N GLU A 150 38.07 -19.50 -12.84
CA GLU A 150 38.69 -20.58 -12.07
C GLU A 150 40.18 -20.32 -11.81
N LYS A 151 40.92 -19.85 -12.82
CA LYS A 151 42.33 -19.47 -12.65
C LYS A 151 42.47 -18.33 -11.65
N MET A 152 41.66 -17.28 -11.80
CA MET A 152 41.68 -16.13 -10.89
C MET A 152 41.34 -16.55 -9.46
N GLN A 153 40.36 -17.44 -9.28
CA GLN A 153 39.99 -17.97 -7.97
C GLN A 153 41.10 -18.82 -7.35
N LYS A 154 41.77 -19.68 -8.15
CA LYS A 154 42.91 -20.47 -7.70
C LYS A 154 44.07 -19.57 -7.27
N GLU A 155 44.44 -18.59 -8.08
CA GLU A 155 45.49 -17.62 -7.77
C GLU A 155 45.16 -16.82 -6.50
N ALA A 156 43.91 -16.37 -6.36
CA ALA A 156 43.46 -15.66 -5.16
C ALA A 156 43.49 -16.57 -3.91
N ALA A 157 43.12 -17.85 -4.04
CA ALA A 157 43.18 -18.81 -2.95
C ALA A 157 44.63 -19.11 -2.56
N GLU A 158 45.53 -19.29 -3.53
CA GLU A 158 46.96 -19.48 -3.30
C GLU A 158 47.60 -18.25 -2.66
N ALA A 159 47.26 -17.04 -3.10
CA ALA A 159 47.75 -15.81 -2.49
C ALA A 159 47.28 -15.66 -1.03
N ARG A 160 46.02 -16.01 -0.75
CA ARG A 160 45.49 -16.04 0.63
C ARG A 160 46.19 -17.10 1.48
N ALA A 161 46.44 -18.30 0.93
CA ALA A 161 47.14 -19.37 1.63
C ALA A 161 48.60 -19.00 1.95
N LYS A 162 49.31 -18.37 0.99
CA LYS A 162 50.67 -17.85 1.21
C LYS A 162 50.69 -16.77 2.29
N HIS A 163 49.79 -15.79 2.22
CA HIS A 163 49.70 -14.75 3.24
C HIS A 163 49.37 -15.32 4.63
N ALA A 164 48.49 -16.33 4.71
CA ALA A 164 48.18 -16.99 5.97
C ALA A 164 49.38 -17.76 6.53
N ALA A 165 50.13 -18.47 5.69
CA ALA A 165 51.35 -19.18 6.09
C ALA A 165 52.45 -18.21 6.54
N GLU A 166 52.62 -17.08 5.85
CA GLU A 166 53.55 -16.01 6.24
C GLU A 166 53.13 -15.37 7.58
N GLU A 167 51.83 -15.17 7.82
CA GLU A 167 51.32 -14.65 9.09
C GLU A 167 51.50 -15.65 10.24
N GLU A 168 51.33 -16.96 9.98
CA GLU A 168 51.60 -18.01 10.96
C GLU A 168 53.10 -18.10 11.32
N GLN A 169 53.98 -18.03 10.31
CA GLN A 169 55.43 -17.92 10.53
C GLN A 169 55.80 -16.66 11.29
N ALA A 170 55.15 -15.53 11.00
CA ALA A 170 55.37 -14.26 11.70
C ALA A 170 54.81 -14.25 13.13
N ALA A 171 53.88 -15.15 13.45
CA ALA A 171 53.34 -15.33 14.80
C ALA A 171 54.20 -16.26 15.68
N ALA A 172 55.26 -16.86 15.13
CA ALA A 172 56.18 -17.72 15.88
C ALA A 172 56.89 -16.94 17.00
N PRO A 173 57.01 -17.51 18.22
CA PRO A 173 57.65 -16.83 19.34
C PRO A 173 59.12 -16.53 19.05
N GLY A 174 59.47 -15.23 19.04
CA GLY A 174 60.81 -14.72 18.72
C GLY A 174 60.89 -13.93 17.40
N TYR A 175 59.85 -13.94 16.58
CA TYR A 175 59.78 -13.16 15.34
C TYR A 175 59.28 -11.71 15.59
N ILE A 176 60.02 -10.71 15.08
CA ILE A 176 59.65 -9.28 15.20
C ILE A 176 58.90 -8.88 13.93
N ARG A 177 57.58 -8.63 14.04
CA ARG A 177 56.73 -8.26 12.90
C ARG A 177 56.99 -6.81 12.45
N THR A 178 57.75 -6.62 11.38
CA THR A 178 57.98 -5.30 10.75
C THR A 178 57.72 -5.31 9.26
N THR A 179 56.94 -4.35 8.75
CA THR A 179 56.72 -4.10 7.31
C THR A 179 57.84 -3.28 6.65
N ALA A 180 58.83 -2.83 7.43
CA ALA A 180 59.97 -2.10 6.91
C ALA A 180 61.02 -3.07 6.34
N GLU A 181 61.33 -2.95 5.05
CA GLU A 181 62.47 -3.65 4.47
C GLU A 181 63.78 -3.24 5.17
N PRO A 182 64.68 -4.18 5.52
CA PRO A 182 65.96 -3.85 6.12
C PRO A 182 66.78 -2.99 5.17
N ARG A 183 67.51 -2.01 5.72
CA ARG A 183 68.42 -1.19 4.93
C ARG A 183 69.54 -2.08 4.35
N PRO A 184 70.03 -1.81 3.13
CA PRO A 184 71.18 -2.52 2.57
C PRO A 184 72.45 -2.50 3.45
N THR A 185 72.53 -1.56 4.39
CA THR A 185 73.63 -1.38 5.36
C THR A 185 73.30 -1.86 6.79
N ALA A 186 72.21 -2.61 6.98
CA ALA A 186 71.82 -3.10 8.29
C ALA A 186 72.86 -4.08 8.87
N TYR A 187 73.14 -3.97 10.18
CA TYR A 187 74.05 -4.87 10.91
C TYR A 187 73.45 -6.23 11.27
N ILE A 188 72.22 -6.47 10.85
CA ILE A 188 71.47 -7.68 11.15
C ILE A 188 71.72 -8.66 10.00
N PRO A 189 72.39 -9.80 10.26
CA PRO A 189 72.62 -10.82 9.24
C PRO A 189 71.30 -11.34 8.65
N SER A 190 71.22 -11.40 7.32
CA SER A 190 70.09 -12.05 6.63
C SER A 190 70.27 -13.57 6.53
N ASP A 191 71.52 -14.03 6.57
CA ASP A 191 71.91 -15.45 6.49
C ASP A 191 72.65 -15.87 7.76
N GLU A 192 72.41 -17.09 8.25
CA GLU A 192 73.00 -17.64 9.48
C GLU A 192 74.54 -17.75 9.46
N HIS A 193 75.16 -17.59 8.29
CA HIS A 193 76.61 -17.68 8.10
C HIS A 193 77.36 -16.34 8.16
N THR A 194 76.66 -15.21 8.33
CA THR A 194 77.30 -13.90 8.36
C THR A 194 77.38 -13.36 9.78
N LEU A 195 78.58 -12.95 10.22
CA LEU A 195 78.76 -12.31 11.52
C LEU A 195 78.09 -10.91 11.58
N PRO A 196 77.49 -10.53 12.72
CA PRO A 196 76.87 -9.22 12.94
C PRO A 196 77.94 -8.13 13.16
N LEU A 197 78.80 -7.93 12.17
CA LEU A 197 79.92 -7.00 12.24
C LEU A 197 79.81 -5.87 11.23
N PRO A 198 80.33 -4.68 11.60
CA PRO A 198 80.77 -3.62 10.71
C PRO A 198 81.29 -4.06 9.35
N ARG A 199 80.47 -3.93 8.30
CA ARG A 199 80.88 -4.15 6.90
C ARG A 199 81.50 -2.84 6.39
N PRO A 200 82.83 -2.77 6.16
CA PRO A 200 83.47 -1.56 5.69
C PRO A 200 83.31 -1.44 4.17
N TYR A 201 82.24 -0.78 3.71
CA TYR A 201 81.97 -0.60 2.28
C TYR A 201 82.85 0.47 1.59
N GLY A 202 83.68 1.20 2.35
CA GLY A 202 84.53 2.25 1.82
C GLY A 202 83.73 3.38 1.15
N ALA A 203 84.29 3.99 0.09
CA ALA A 203 83.64 5.07 -0.66
C ALA A 203 82.40 4.63 -1.47
N LEU A 204 82.17 3.32 -1.62
CA LEU A 204 81.09 2.75 -2.44
C LEU A 204 80.07 2.01 -1.57
N ALA A 205 79.52 2.72 -0.58
CA ALA A 205 78.48 2.16 0.29
C ALA A 205 77.17 1.90 -0.49
N PRO A 206 76.55 0.72 -0.33
CA PRO A 206 75.25 0.45 -0.92
C PRO A 206 74.21 1.38 -0.30
N PHE A 207 73.51 2.14 -1.13
CA PHE A 207 72.41 3.00 -0.71
C PHE A 207 71.08 2.38 -1.16
N LYS A 208 70.00 2.61 -0.43
CA LYS A 208 68.65 2.29 -0.91
C LYS A 208 68.23 3.41 -1.86
N PRO A 209 68.03 3.14 -3.17
CA PRO A 209 67.53 4.16 -4.08
C PRO A 209 66.15 4.64 -3.62
N THR A 210 65.91 5.93 -3.71
CA THR A 210 64.57 6.48 -3.49
C THR A 210 63.64 5.87 -4.51
N GLU A 211 62.55 5.27 -4.05
CA GLU A 211 61.54 4.72 -4.94
C GLU A 211 61.04 5.84 -5.87
N PRO A 212 60.95 5.57 -7.19
CA PRO A 212 60.43 6.55 -8.13
C PRO A 212 59.01 6.94 -7.70
N GLY A 213 58.84 8.19 -7.28
CA GLY A 213 57.55 8.69 -6.83
C GLY A 213 56.50 8.60 -7.94
N ALA A 214 55.22 8.54 -7.57
CA ALA A 214 54.09 8.42 -8.50
C ALA A 214 54.11 9.46 -9.65
N ASN A 215 54.73 10.61 -9.44
CA ASN A 215 54.87 11.70 -10.41
C ASN A 215 55.89 11.44 -11.54
N MET A 216 56.74 10.40 -11.46
CA MET A 216 57.71 10.11 -12.53
C MET A 216 57.04 9.70 -13.86
N ARG A 217 55.77 9.29 -13.85
CA ARG A 217 54.99 8.97 -15.07
C ARG A 217 54.79 10.18 -16.00
N HIS A 218 54.94 11.40 -15.49
CA HIS A 218 54.75 12.63 -16.25
C HIS A 218 56.06 13.27 -16.75
N PHE A 219 57.22 12.70 -16.42
CA PHE A 219 58.52 13.24 -16.81
C PHE A 219 58.99 12.63 -18.14
N GLY A 220 58.90 13.39 -19.23
CA GLY A 220 59.39 13.00 -20.55
C GLY A 220 60.87 13.35 -20.74
N LYS A 221 61.68 12.41 -21.28
CA LYS A 221 63.07 12.71 -21.62
C LYS A 221 63.11 13.76 -22.76
N PRO A 222 63.94 14.81 -22.66
CA PRO A 222 64.05 15.80 -23.73
C PRO A 222 64.62 15.15 -25.00
N LEU A 223 64.01 15.46 -26.15
CA LEU A 223 64.52 15.04 -27.46
C LEU A 223 65.79 15.82 -27.77
N VAL A 224 66.94 15.12 -27.87
CA VAL A 224 68.22 15.71 -28.27
C VAL A 224 68.13 16.09 -29.76
N LYS A 225 68.20 17.38 -30.07
CA LYS A 225 68.25 17.84 -31.47
C LYS A 225 69.59 17.45 -32.08
N PRO A 226 69.64 16.92 -33.32
CA PRO A 226 70.91 16.62 -33.99
C PRO A 226 71.69 17.92 -34.21
N ILE A 227 72.98 17.87 -33.88
CA ILE A 227 73.93 18.96 -34.09
C ILE A 227 74.07 19.14 -35.61
N GLN A 228 73.71 20.30 -36.13
CA GLN A 228 73.97 20.64 -37.53
C GLN A 228 75.48 20.90 -37.67
N VAL A 229 76.13 20.11 -38.54
CA VAL A 229 77.49 20.34 -39.02
C VAL A 229 77.41 21.03 -40.37
#